data_AF-A0A9W7MNP6-F1
#
_entry.id   AF-A0A9W7MNP6-F1
#
_cell.length_a   1.000
_cell.length_b   1.000
_cell.length_c   1.000
_cell.angle_alpha   90.00
_cell.angle_beta   90.00
_cell.angle_gamma   90.00
#
_symmetry.space_group_name_H-M   'P 1'
#
loop_
_entity.id
_entity.type
_entity.pdbx_description
1 polymer ?
#
loop_
_entity_poly.entity_id
_entity_poly.type
_entity_poly.pdbx_seq_one_letter_code
_entity_poly.pdbx_strand_id
1 'polypeptide(L)'
;MQLFRLLDERKYPLRCTARKVCGITSFYTPRSNPDGIAVTLKCLDPGTLSHVEIRHADGKNWEKFFEESDIASESKIRPTQ
;
A
#
# COMPACT_ATOMS: atom_id res chain seq x y z
N MET A 1 -1.85 -1.38 -11.31
CA MET A 1 -1.84 -2.22 -10.09
C MET A 1 -1.63 -1.26 -8.92
N GLN A 2 -2.64 -1.06 -8.07
CA GLN A 2 -2.68 0.02 -7.06
C GLN A 2 -1.74 -0.28 -5.89
N LEU A 3 -0.77 0.60 -5.59
CA LEU A 3 0.17 0.45 -4.48
C LEU A 3 -0.16 1.50 -3.40
N PHE A 4 -0.55 1.06 -2.20
CA PHE A 4 -0.97 1.94 -1.09
C PHE A 4 0.12 2.12 -0.03
N ARG A 5 0.31 3.38 0.33
CA ARG A 5 1.12 3.95 1.42
C ARG A 5 0.42 3.71 2.77
N LEU A 6 1.04 2.99 3.71
CA LEU A 6 0.63 2.99 5.12
C LEU A 6 1.87 3.19 5.99
N LEU A 7 1.94 4.36 6.60
CA LEU A 7 2.88 4.77 7.64
C LEU A 7 2.03 5.27 8.81
N ASP A 8 1.99 4.51 9.89
CA ASP A 8 2.28 5.02 11.22
C ASP A 8 2.43 3.83 12.17
N GLU A 9 3.42 3.94 13.03
CA GLU A 9 3.81 2.96 14.01
C GLU A 9 2.92 3.13 15.25
N ARG A 10 1.84 2.35 15.35
CA ARG A 10 1.30 1.79 16.61
C ARG A 10 0.09 0.88 16.33
N LYS A 11 0.16 -0.32 16.92
CA LYS A 11 -0.73 -1.49 16.75
C LYS A 11 -2.23 -1.15 16.76
N TYR A 12 -2.94 -1.47 15.66
CA TYR A 12 -4.40 -1.66 15.65
C TYR A 12 -4.84 -2.80 14.71
N PRO A 13 -5.92 -3.54 15.04
CA PRO A 13 -6.24 -4.83 14.42
C PRO A 13 -6.98 -4.73 13.08
N LEU A 14 -6.50 -5.51 12.08
CA LEU A 14 -7.12 -5.69 10.76
C LEU A 14 -8.42 -6.53 10.87
N ARG A 15 -9.50 -6.12 10.18
CA ARG A 15 -10.67 -6.98 9.93
C ARG A 15 -10.77 -7.43 8.46
N CYS A 16 -9.70 -8.04 7.96
CA CYS A 16 -9.89 -9.30 7.23
C CYS A 16 -9.78 -10.39 8.29
N THR A 17 -10.93 -10.84 8.83
CA THR A 17 -10.92 -12.02 9.70
C THR A 17 -10.17 -13.10 8.95
N ALA A 18 -9.13 -13.66 9.56
CA ALA A 18 -8.24 -14.69 9.02
C ALA A 18 -9.02 -15.94 8.57
N ARG A 19 -9.75 -15.83 7.48
CA ARG A 19 -10.53 -16.91 6.91
C ARG A 19 -9.79 -17.27 5.65
N LYS A 20 -9.18 -18.46 5.69
CA LYS A 20 -8.43 -19.15 4.63
C LYS A 20 -9.20 -19.32 3.28
N VAL A 21 -10.29 -18.59 3.04
CA VAL A 21 -11.37 -18.98 2.12
C VAL A 21 -11.61 -17.95 0.99
N CYS A 22 -11.05 -16.73 1.04
CA CYS A 22 -11.36 -15.71 0.03
C CYS A 22 -10.39 -15.64 -1.17
N GLY A 23 -9.22 -16.27 -1.12
CA GLY A 23 -8.24 -16.25 -2.23
C GLY A 23 -7.61 -14.88 -2.54
N ILE A 24 -7.86 -13.86 -1.70
CA ILE A 24 -7.36 -12.50 -1.89
C ILE A 24 -6.13 -12.27 -1.01
N THR A 25 -5.07 -11.70 -1.59
CA THR A 25 -3.89 -11.26 -0.87
C THR A 25 -4.19 -9.94 -0.14
N SER A 26 -4.39 -10.00 1.18
CA SER A 26 -4.68 -8.81 1.99
C SER A 26 -3.49 -7.85 2.09
N PHE A 27 -2.27 -8.39 2.14
CA PHE A 27 -1.03 -7.61 2.17
C PHE A 27 0.14 -8.38 1.54
N TYR A 28 1.17 -7.66 1.09
CA TYR A 28 2.42 -8.23 0.55
C TYR A 28 3.58 -7.23 0.64
N THR A 29 4.81 -7.73 0.51
CA THR A 29 6.02 -6.90 0.37
C THR A 29 6.24 -6.57 -1.12
N PRO A 30 6.15 -5.30 -1.55
CA PRO A 30 6.31 -4.94 -2.96
C PRO A 30 7.77 -4.89 -3.41
N ARG A 31 8.03 -5.24 -4.68
CA ARG A 31 9.38 -5.18 -5.29
C ARG A 31 10.01 -3.79 -5.21
N SER A 32 9.23 -2.75 -5.45
CA SER A 32 9.66 -1.35 -5.47
C SER A 32 9.99 -0.78 -4.09
N ASN A 33 9.55 -1.44 -3.03
CA ASN A 33 9.71 -0.95 -1.66
C ASN A 33 9.84 -2.15 -0.72
N PRO A 34 10.99 -2.86 -0.74
CA PRO A 34 11.19 -4.14 -0.04
C PRO A 34 11.08 -4.05 1.48
N ASP A 35 11.27 -2.86 2.03
CA ASP A 35 11.13 -2.53 3.45
C ASP A 35 9.74 -1.94 3.79
N GLY A 36 8.81 -1.94 2.84
CA GLY A 36 7.41 -1.54 3.02
C GLY A 36 6.43 -2.71 2.93
N ILE A 37 5.17 -2.43 3.29
CA ILE A 37 4.03 -3.36 3.15
C ILE A 37 2.94 -2.68 2.32
N ALA A 38 2.48 -3.36 1.28
CA ALA A 38 1.31 -2.97 0.52
C ALA A 38 0.06 -3.64 1.09
N VAL A 39 -1.04 -2.89 1.19
CA VAL A 39 -2.34 -3.39 1.69
C VAL A 39 -3.41 -3.20 0.62
N THR A 40 -4.24 -4.23 0.42
CA THR A 40 -5.35 -4.18 -0.53
C THR A 40 -6.48 -3.30 0.04
N LEU A 41 -6.79 -2.18 -0.62
CA LEU A 41 -7.81 -1.21 -0.17
C LEU A 41 -9.17 -1.86 0.19
N LYS A 42 -9.63 -2.82 -0.61
CA LYS A 42 -10.90 -3.54 -0.40
C LYS A 42 -10.92 -4.42 0.85
N CYS A 43 -9.76 -4.66 1.47
CA CYS A 43 -9.60 -5.42 2.70
C CYS A 43 -9.69 -4.54 3.95
N LEU A 44 -9.82 -3.21 3.79
CA LEU A 44 -9.97 -2.25 4.88
C LEU A 44 -11.44 -2.00 5.19
N ASP A 45 -11.77 -1.78 6.47
CA ASP A 45 -13.12 -1.44 6.89
C ASP A 45 -13.51 -0.04 6.39
N PRO A 46 -14.79 0.22 6.05
CA PRO A 46 -15.26 1.57 5.77
C PRO A 46 -14.92 2.53 6.91
N GLY A 47 -14.36 3.70 6.58
CA GLY A 47 -13.88 4.68 7.57
C GLY A 47 -12.44 4.47 8.05
N THR A 48 -11.73 3.43 7.59
CA THR A 48 -10.30 3.21 7.90
C THR A 48 -9.39 4.28 7.30
N LEU A 49 -9.77 4.83 6.14
CA LEU A 49 -8.99 5.84 5.43
C LEU A 49 -9.75 7.16 5.40
N SER A 50 -9.04 8.26 5.68
CA SER A 50 -9.54 9.62 5.49
C SER A 50 -9.40 10.12 4.05
N HIS A 51 -8.44 9.58 3.30
CA HIS A 51 -8.13 9.96 1.92
C HIS A 51 -7.54 8.79 1.13
N VAL A 52 -7.83 8.77 -0.17
CA VAL A 52 -7.32 7.77 -1.12
C VAL A 52 -6.88 8.50 -2.38
N GLU A 53 -5.59 8.38 -2.73
CA GLU A 53 -5.05 8.82 -4.01
C GLU A 53 -4.84 7.59 -4.92
N ILE A 54 -5.28 7.66 -6.18
CA ILE A 54 -5.13 6.57 -7.15
C ILE A 54 -4.24 7.05 -8.29
N ARG A 55 -3.00 6.57 -8.33
CA ARG A 55 -2.07 6.76 -9.46
C ARG A 55 -2.15 5.55 -10.41
N HIS A 56 -2.26 5.83 -11.71
CA HIS A 56 -2.36 4.81 -12.73
C HIS A 56 -0.98 4.47 -13.29
N ALA A 57 -0.69 3.18 -13.42
CA ALA A 57 0.48 2.65 -14.11
C ALA A 57 0.00 1.87 -15.34
N ASP A 58 0.70 2.01 -16.47
CA ASP A 58 0.33 1.40 -17.75
C ASP A 58 0.57 -0.12 -17.81
N GLY A 59 1.29 -0.67 -16.84
CA GLY A 59 1.64 -2.10 -16.75
C GLY A 59 2.68 -2.55 -17.77
N LYS A 60 3.26 -1.65 -18.56
CA LYS A 60 4.28 -1.94 -19.58
C LYS A 60 5.62 -1.29 -19.24
N ASN A 61 5.60 -0.04 -18.79
CA ASN A 61 6.78 0.77 -18.51
C ASN A 61 6.99 0.91 -16.99
N TRP A 62 7.25 -0.22 -16.32
CA TRP A 62 7.31 -0.25 -14.86
C TRP A 62 8.47 0.58 -14.29
N GLU A 63 9.67 0.45 -14.85
CA GLU A 63 10.87 1.16 -14.40
C GLU A 63 10.67 2.67 -14.46
N LYS A 64 10.14 3.16 -15.60
CA LYS A 64 9.81 4.57 -15.79
C LYS A 64 8.76 5.06 -14.78
N PHE A 65 7.67 4.32 -14.59
CA PHE A 65 6.66 4.68 -13.60
C PHE A 65 7.27 4.76 -12.20
N PHE A 66 8.11 3.80 -11.83
CA PHE A 66 8.74 3.77 -10.51
C PHE A 66 9.64 4.99 -10.28
N GLU A 67 10.46 5.35 -11.26
CA GLU A 67 11.34 6.53 -11.20
C GLU A 67 10.55 7.84 -11.11
N GLU A 68 9.52 8.01 -11.94
CA GLU A 68 8.74 9.25 -12.00
C GLU A 68 7.84 9.45 -10.77
N SER A 69 7.34 8.35 -10.19
CA SER A 69 6.34 8.42 -9.13
C SER A 69 6.92 8.44 -7.71
N ASP A 70 8.17 8.01 -7.54
CA ASP A 70 8.86 7.87 -6.25
C ASP A 70 7.99 7.18 -5.16
N ILE A 71 7.21 6.17 -5.55
CA ILE A 71 6.22 5.52 -4.67
C ILE A 71 6.81 4.89 -3.40
N ALA A 72 8.12 4.66 -3.36
CA ALA A 72 8.79 4.08 -2.20
C ALA A 72 8.93 5.10 -1.06
N SER A 73 9.21 6.37 -1.37
CA SER A 73 9.32 7.44 -0.37
C SER A 73 8.00 7.71 0.34
N GLU A 74 6.90 7.36 -0.32
CA GLU A 74 5.57 7.50 0.22
C GLU A 74 5.46 6.70 1.55
N SER A 75 5.99 5.49 1.63
CA SER A 75 5.90 4.74 2.88
C SER A 75 7.02 5.07 3.89
N LYS A 76 7.73 6.21 3.78
CA LYS A 76 8.74 6.65 4.77
C LYS A 76 8.29 7.85 5.60
N ILE A 77 8.67 7.85 6.89
CA ILE A 77 8.41 8.97 7.80
C ILE A 77 9.15 10.19 7.24
N ARG A 78 8.42 11.27 6.98
CA ARG A 78 9.04 12.54 6.57
C ARG A 78 9.73 13.14 7.79
N PRO A 79 10.99 13.59 7.69
CA PRO A 79 11.63 14.34 8.76
C PRO A 79 10.79 15.57 9.09
N THR A 80 10.48 15.78 10.37
CA THR A 80 9.87 17.02 10.85
C THR A 80 10.90 18.15 10.68
N GLN A 81 10.52 19.22 10.01
CA GLN A 81 11.33 20.45 9.92
C GLN A 81 11.40 21.16 11.28
#